data_AF-A0A1C6VGG4-F1
#
_entry.id   AF-A0A1C6VGG4-F1
#
_cell.length_a   1.000
_cell.length_b   1.000
_cell.length_c   1.000
_cell.angle_alpha   90.00
_cell.angle_beta   90.00
_cell.angle_gamma   90.00
#
_symmetry.space_group_name_H-M   'P 1'
#
loop_
_entity.id
_entity.type
_entity.pdbx_description
1 polymer ?
#
loop_
_entity_poly.entity_id
_entity_poly.type
_entity_poly.pdbx_seq_one_letter_code
_entity_poly.pdbx_strand_id
1 'polypeptide(L)'
;MTLPRTLTILVATVTTIGALLADLVVPDLAAQHVHNPGWPPHAKFHDAQYVVMTVLLGLIGLGLAARPGPTLRARLLCADAVVATPWLGMLGALLFPGTAAYDPEFADRTVFVLGMHGQIFMAVVLLLALVGSVAGALRTPARRPVEPMPHAAHCACSVPGTRGRTTLSD
;
A
#
# COMPACT_ATOMS: atom_id res chain seq x y z
N MET A 1 0.94 -0.99 -16.38
CA MET A 1 0.68 -0.47 -15.01
C MET A 1 1.58 0.73 -14.79
N THR A 2 1.18 1.73 -13.98
CA THR A 2 2.06 2.89 -13.70
C THR A 2 3.18 2.47 -12.74
N LEU A 3 4.35 3.12 -12.83
CA LEU A 3 5.49 2.83 -11.96
C LEU A 3 5.12 2.85 -10.45
N PRO A 4 4.41 3.86 -9.92
CA PRO A 4 3.98 3.86 -8.52
C PRO A 4 3.18 2.63 -8.14
N ARG A 5 2.19 2.28 -8.97
CA ARG A 5 1.33 1.12 -8.73
C ARG A 5 2.12 -0.19 -8.74
N THR A 6 3.09 -0.32 -9.64
CA THR A 6 3.97 -1.50 -9.67
C THR A 6 4.82 -1.59 -8.41
N LEU A 7 5.40 -0.49 -7.95
CA LEU A 7 6.21 -0.45 -6.71
C LEU A 7 5.35 -0.78 -5.48
N THR A 8 4.18 -0.17 -5.33
CA THR A 8 3.24 -0.50 -4.24
C THR A 8 2.88 -1.99 -4.22
N ILE A 9 2.54 -2.56 -5.39
CA ILE A 9 2.15 -3.97 -5.47
C ILE A 9 3.32 -4.89 -5.14
N LEU A 10 4.51 -4.59 -5.63
CA LEU A 10 5.71 -5.34 -5.30
C LEU A 10 5.95 -5.37 -3.78
N VAL A 11 5.95 -4.20 -3.14
CA VAL A 11 6.19 -4.11 -1.69
C VAL A 11 5.06 -4.78 -0.90
N ALA A 12 3.81 -4.60 -1.32
CA ALA A 12 2.67 -5.25 -0.68
C ALA A 12 2.74 -6.77 -0.79
N THR A 13 3.13 -7.32 -1.95
CA THR A 13 3.36 -8.75 -2.13
C THR A 13 4.48 -9.26 -1.23
N VAL A 14 5.63 -8.58 -1.19
CA VAL A 14 6.75 -8.95 -0.30
C VAL A 14 6.31 -8.90 1.16
N THR A 15 5.54 -7.89 1.55
CA THR A 15 4.99 -7.78 2.91
C THR A 15 4.04 -8.92 3.24
N THR A 16 3.22 -9.37 2.29
CA THR A 16 2.31 -10.51 2.50
C THR A 16 3.05 -11.83 2.68
N ILE A 17 4.09 -12.10 1.89
CA ILE A 17 4.70 -13.45 1.83
C ILE A 17 6.03 -13.57 2.56
N GLY A 18 6.74 -12.47 2.80
CA GLY A 18 8.13 -12.48 3.28
C GLY A 18 8.27 -13.19 4.62
N ALA A 19 7.48 -12.77 5.62
CA ALA A 19 7.49 -13.37 6.95
C ALA A 19 7.00 -14.84 6.92
N LEU A 20 5.99 -15.16 6.11
CA LEU A 20 5.56 -16.56 5.94
C LEU A 20 6.70 -17.45 5.41
N LEU A 21 7.46 -16.96 4.44
CA LEU A 21 8.58 -17.70 3.88
C LEU A 21 9.72 -17.86 4.89
N ALA A 22 10.08 -16.79 5.60
CA ALA A 22 11.14 -16.81 6.60
C ALA A 22 10.80 -17.72 7.79
N ASP A 23 9.55 -17.69 8.26
CA ASP A 23 9.18 -18.30 9.53
C ASP A 23 8.63 -19.73 9.38
N LEU A 24 8.07 -20.09 8.21
CA LEU A 24 7.38 -21.37 8.03
C LEU A 24 7.93 -22.24 6.89
N VAL A 25 8.67 -21.65 5.94
CA VAL A 25 9.06 -22.36 4.71
C VAL A 25 10.56 -22.60 4.62
N VAL A 26 11.39 -21.62 4.97
CA VAL A 26 12.85 -21.72 4.87
C VAL A 26 13.42 -22.18 6.23
N PRO A 27 13.87 -23.44 6.38
CA PRO A 27 14.20 -23.99 7.71
C PRO A 27 15.27 -23.21 8.47
N ASP A 28 16.31 -22.75 7.76
CA ASP A 28 17.43 -22.01 8.36
C ASP A 28 17.02 -20.62 8.85
N LEU A 29 16.03 -20.00 8.22
CA LEU A 29 15.45 -18.74 8.67
C LEU A 29 14.45 -19.00 9.80
N ALA A 30 13.63 -20.03 9.67
CA ALA A 30 12.59 -20.33 10.65
C ALA A 30 13.16 -20.71 12.02
N ALA A 31 14.31 -21.39 12.04
CA ALA A 31 15.06 -21.66 13.25
C ALA A 31 15.61 -20.39 13.96
N GLN A 32 15.63 -19.23 13.29
CA GLN A 32 15.95 -17.92 13.88
C GLN A 32 14.70 -17.14 14.34
N HIS A 33 13.50 -17.68 14.10
CA HIS A 33 12.21 -17.04 14.36
C HIS A 33 11.32 -17.96 15.23
N VAL A 34 10.04 -18.14 14.89
CA VAL A 34 9.05 -18.93 15.63
C VAL A 34 9.51 -20.34 16.02
N HIS A 35 10.41 -20.96 15.24
CA HIS A 35 10.94 -22.30 15.51
C HIS A 35 12.22 -22.32 16.36
N ASN A 36 12.74 -21.18 16.80
CA ASN A 36 13.88 -21.11 17.70
C ASN A 36 13.54 -21.79 19.07
N PRO A 37 14.24 -22.86 19.49
CA PRO A 37 14.00 -23.49 20.79
C PRO A 37 14.42 -22.61 21.99
N GLY A 38 15.33 -21.66 21.80
CA GLY A 38 15.79 -20.72 22.84
C GLY A 38 14.81 -19.60 23.15
N TRP A 39 13.84 -19.33 22.27
CA TRP A 39 12.85 -18.28 22.49
C TRP A 39 11.80 -18.68 23.53
N PRO A 40 11.46 -17.79 24.49
CA PRO A 40 10.34 -18.03 25.40
C PRO A 40 9.02 -18.05 24.61
N PRO A 41 7.97 -18.72 25.12
CA PRO A 41 6.68 -18.79 24.44
C PRO A 41 6.09 -17.42 24.04
N HIS A 42 6.34 -16.38 24.84
CA HIS A 42 5.86 -15.04 24.54
C HIS A 42 6.57 -14.36 23.35
N ALA A 43 7.87 -14.61 23.15
CA ALA A 43 8.58 -14.09 21.98
C ALA A 43 8.02 -14.70 20.69
N LYS A 44 7.77 -16.02 20.71
CA LYS A 44 7.13 -16.75 19.60
C LYS A 44 5.72 -16.23 19.30
N PHE A 45 4.97 -15.82 20.34
CA PHE A 45 3.66 -15.20 20.16
C PHE A 45 3.76 -13.86 19.42
N HIS A 46 4.69 -12.97 19.82
CA HIS A 46 4.88 -11.68 19.14
C HIS A 46 5.36 -11.84 17.70
N ASP A 47 6.20 -12.84 17.45
CA ASP A 47 6.67 -13.19 16.12
C ASP A 47 5.53 -13.71 15.23
N ALA A 48 4.74 -14.69 15.70
CA ALA A 48 3.54 -15.15 15.00
C ALA A 48 2.51 -14.04 14.80
N GLN A 49 2.34 -13.15 15.78
CA GLN A 49 1.51 -11.95 15.65
C GLN A 49 2.03 -11.05 14.53
N TYR A 50 3.35 -10.85 14.43
CA TYR A 50 3.97 -10.06 13.37
C TYR A 50 3.74 -10.69 12.00
N VAL A 51 3.96 -12.00 11.84
CA VAL A 51 3.69 -12.75 10.60
C VAL A 51 2.25 -12.55 10.13
N VAL A 52 1.26 -12.74 11.01
CA VAL A 52 -0.16 -12.55 10.69
C VAL A 52 -0.46 -11.10 10.34
N MET A 53 0.08 -10.15 11.11
CA MET A 53 -0.12 -8.73 10.87
C MET A 53 0.43 -8.30 9.50
N THR A 54 1.62 -8.76 9.10
CA THR A 54 2.19 -8.44 7.78
C THR A 54 1.37 -9.01 6.63
N VAL A 55 0.80 -10.21 6.79
CA VAL A 55 -0.14 -10.79 5.81
C VAL A 55 -1.37 -9.88 5.65
N LEU A 56 -2.00 -9.47 6.75
CA LEU A 56 -3.20 -8.63 6.71
C LEU A 56 -2.90 -7.26 6.09
N LEU A 57 -1.82 -6.60 6.52
CA LEU A 57 -1.41 -5.29 5.99
C LEU A 57 -1.05 -5.36 4.50
N GLY A 58 -0.33 -6.41 4.09
CA GLY A 58 0.01 -6.66 2.69
C GLY A 58 -1.23 -6.88 1.82
N LEU A 59 -2.20 -7.67 2.29
CA LEU A 59 -3.49 -7.87 1.59
C LEU A 59 -4.32 -6.58 1.49
N ILE A 60 -4.34 -5.76 2.55
CA ILE A 60 -4.98 -4.43 2.52
C ILE A 60 -4.30 -3.55 1.47
N GLY A 61 -2.97 -3.48 1.46
CA GLY A 61 -2.20 -2.74 0.46
C GLY A 61 -2.48 -3.20 -0.97
N LEU A 62 -2.50 -4.51 -1.21
CA LEU A 62 -2.85 -5.10 -2.51
C LEU A 62 -4.28 -4.73 -2.92
N GLY A 63 -5.27 -4.85 -2.02
CA GLY A 63 -6.66 -4.47 -2.29
C GLY A 63 -6.81 -2.98 -2.65
N LEU A 64 -6.07 -2.11 -1.96
CA LEU A 64 -6.02 -0.68 -2.27
C LEU A 64 -5.37 -0.40 -3.63
N ALA A 65 -4.36 -1.16 -4.05
CA ALA A 65 -3.68 -1.00 -5.34
C ALA A 65 -4.34 -1.76 -6.52
N ALA A 66 -5.27 -2.68 -6.27
CA ALA A 66 -5.78 -3.63 -7.26
C ALA A 66 -6.72 -3.03 -8.32
N ARG A 67 -7.48 -1.97 -8.01
CA ARG A 67 -8.50 -1.44 -8.94
C ARG A 67 -8.10 -0.06 -9.48
N PRO A 68 -8.07 0.16 -10.81
CA PRO A 68 -7.92 1.50 -11.37
C PRO A 68 -9.15 2.35 -11.05
N GLY A 69 -9.02 3.67 -11.12
CA GLY A 69 -10.13 4.59 -10.92
C GLY A 69 -9.70 6.03 -10.62
N PRO A 70 -10.66 6.96 -10.49
CA PRO A 70 -10.38 8.38 -10.23
C PRO A 70 -9.67 8.61 -8.89
N THR A 71 -9.87 7.72 -7.91
CA THR A 71 -9.24 7.78 -6.58
C THR A 71 -7.92 7.01 -6.48
N LEU A 72 -7.37 6.51 -7.60
CA LEU A 72 -6.19 5.65 -7.59
C LEU A 72 -5.01 6.29 -6.86
N ARG A 73 -4.74 7.59 -7.06
CA ARG A 73 -3.65 8.29 -6.37
C ARG A 73 -3.80 8.22 -4.85
N ALA A 74 -4.97 8.58 -4.32
CA ALA A 74 -5.23 8.55 -2.88
C ALA A 74 -5.12 7.13 -2.31
N ARG A 75 -5.63 6.13 -3.04
CA ARG A 75 -5.52 4.72 -2.66
C ARG A 75 -4.09 4.21 -2.67
N LEU A 76 -3.25 4.62 -3.62
CA LEU A 76 -1.84 4.26 -3.64
C LEU A 76 -1.08 4.88 -2.46
N LEU A 77 -1.32 6.15 -2.14
CA LEU A 77 -0.69 6.78 -0.96
C LEU A 77 -1.13 6.10 0.34
N CYS A 78 -2.41 5.72 0.45
CA CYS A 78 -2.91 4.95 1.59
C CYS A 78 -2.30 3.55 1.63
N ALA A 79 -2.21 2.85 0.49
CA ALA A 79 -1.56 1.55 0.39
C ALA A 79 -0.10 1.63 0.82
N ASP A 80 0.66 2.59 0.29
CA ASP A 80 2.07 2.82 0.62
C ASP A 80 2.25 3.08 2.12
N ALA A 81 1.39 3.90 2.73
CA ALA A 81 1.41 4.13 4.17
C ALA A 81 1.15 2.85 4.97
N VAL A 82 0.15 2.06 4.59
CA VAL A 82 -0.19 0.78 5.23
C VAL A 82 0.98 -0.20 5.15
N VAL A 83 1.53 -0.44 3.95
CA VAL A 83 2.59 -1.43 3.78
C VAL A 83 3.97 -0.95 4.25
N ALA A 84 4.16 0.36 4.45
CA ALA A 84 5.36 0.89 5.10
C ALA A 84 5.41 0.55 6.61
N THR A 85 4.25 0.40 7.26
CA THR A 85 4.17 0.25 8.72
C THR A 85 5.04 -0.88 9.32
N PRO A 86 5.08 -2.12 8.79
CA PRO A 86 5.94 -3.16 9.36
C PRO A 86 7.43 -2.84 9.21
N TRP A 87 7.84 -2.26 8.08
CA TRP A 87 9.24 -1.91 7.81
C TRP A 87 9.71 -0.75 8.68
N LEU A 88 8.87 0.29 8.85
CA LEU A 88 9.14 1.39 9.78
C LEU A 88 9.15 0.91 11.23
N GLY A 89 8.22 0.02 11.60
CA GLY A 89 8.17 -0.61 12.92
C GLY A 89 9.44 -1.40 13.22
N MET A 90 9.94 -2.17 12.25
CA MET A 90 11.19 -2.92 12.38
C MET A 90 12.41 -2.01 12.57
N LEU A 91 12.55 -0.94 11.77
CA LEU A 91 13.63 0.03 11.98
C LEU A 91 13.50 0.75 13.32
N GLY A 92 12.27 1.09 13.71
CA GLY A 92 11.96 1.69 15.00
C GLY A 92 12.27 0.78 16.19
N ALA A 93 12.10 -0.53 16.04
CA ALA A 93 12.40 -1.50 17.09
C ALA A 93 13.86 -1.41 17.54
N LEU A 94 14.80 -1.17 16.62
CA LEU A 94 16.24 -1.00 16.93
C LEU A 94 16.56 0.19 17.85
N LEU A 95 15.63 1.12 18.03
CA LEU A 95 15.79 2.25 18.95
C LEU A 95 15.49 1.85 20.40
N PHE A 96 14.84 0.71 20.63
CA PHE A 96 14.52 0.23 21.97
C PHE A 96 15.70 -0.56 22.56
N PRO A 97 16.09 -0.29 23.81
CA PRO A 97 17.23 -0.97 24.42
C PRO A 97 17.00 -2.47 24.53
N GLY A 98 18.03 -3.25 24.23
CA GLY A 98 17.99 -4.72 24.30
C GLY A 98 17.33 -5.42 23.10
N THR A 99 17.01 -4.69 22.04
CA THR A 99 16.56 -5.28 20.77
C THR A 99 17.74 -5.52 19.82
N ALA A 100 17.63 -6.55 18.99
CA ALA A 100 18.59 -6.89 17.95
C ALA A 100 17.85 -7.47 16.74
N ALA A 101 18.46 -7.39 15.55
CA ALA A 101 17.90 -7.96 14.33
C ALA A 101 18.07 -9.48 14.23
N TYR A 102 18.92 -10.06 15.08
CA TYR A 102 19.19 -11.50 15.19
C TYR A 102 19.76 -11.82 16.57
N ASP A 103 19.61 -13.06 17.02
CA ASP A 103 20.22 -13.55 18.26
C ASP A 103 21.71 -13.87 18.08
N PRO A 104 22.57 -13.63 19.10
CA PRO A 104 24.00 -13.92 19.01
C PRO A 104 24.34 -15.36 18.59
N GLU A 105 23.49 -16.33 18.92
CA GLU A 105 23.66 -17.74 18.54
C GLU A 105 23.63 -17.99 17.02
N PHE A 106 23.13 -17.03 16.23
CA PHE A 106 23.06 -17.13 14.78
C PHE A 106 24.10 -16.27 14.05
N ALA A 107 25.01 -15.60 14.76
CA ALA A 107 25.97 -14.67 14.17
C ALA A 107 26.73 -15.26 12.95
N ASP A 108 27.10 -16.53 13.02
CA ASP A 108 27.90 -17.22 11.99
C ASP A 108 27.11 -17.56 10.72
N ARG A 109 25.78 -17.52 10.79
CA ARG A 109 24.85 -17.83 9.68
C ARG A 109 24.00 -16.66 9.25
N THR A 110 24.15 -15.52 9.92
CA THR A 110 23.47 -14.28 9.58
C THR A 110 24.04 -13.69 8.29
N VAL A 111 23.15 -13.38 7.36
CA VAL A 111 23.54 -12.74 6.09
C VAL A 111 23.63 -11.23 6.29
N PHE A 112 24.77 -10.67 5.94
CA PHE A 112 25.00 -9.22 5.91
C PHE A 112 25.11 -8.72 4.48
N VAL A 113 24.46 -7.59 4.19
CA VAL A 113 24.52 -6.91 2.90
C VAL A 113 24.92 -5.47 3.16
N LEU A 114 26.07 -5.04 2.60
CA LEU A 114 26.65 -3.71 2.85
C LEU A 114 26.81 -3.39 4.35
N GLY A 115 27.17 -4.40 5.16
CA GLY A 115 27.34 -4.26 6.61
C GLY A 115 26.05 -4.21 7.42
N MET A 116 24.88 -4.29 6.79
CA MET A 116 23.58 -4.36 7.47
C MET A 116 23.06 -5.79 7.52
N HIS A 117 22.35 -6.13 8.59
CA HIS A 117 21.57 -7.37 8.65
C HIS A 117 20.63 -7.46 7.44
N GLY A 118 20.54 -8.63 6.79
CA GLY A 118 19.80 -8.81 5.54
C GLY A 118 18.35 -8.31 5.60
N GLN A 119 17.66 -8.54 6.72
CA GLN A 119 16.29 -8.05 6.92
C GLN A 119 16.21 -6.51 7.01
N ILE A 120 17.20 -5.87 7.64
CA ILE A 120 17.28 -4.40 7.74
C ILE A 120 17.60 -3.80 6.37
N PHE A 121 18.53 -4.39 5.63
CA PHE A 121 18.81 -3.99 4.26
C PHE A 121 17.56 -4.06 3.37
N MET A 122 16.82 -5.18 3.46
CA MET A 122 15.56 -5.35 2.73
C MET A 122 14.53 -4.29 3.13
N ALA A 123 14.36 -4.00 4.43
CA ALA A 123 13.46 -2.94 4.91
C ALA A 123 13.80 -1.58 4.28
N VAL A 124 15.08 -1.20 4.24
CA VAL A 124 15.54 0.04 3.59
C VAL A 124 15.20 0.05 2.09
N VAL A 125 15.48 -1.04 1.36
CA VAL A 125 15.17 -1.14 -0.07
C VAL A 125 13.67 -1.00 -0.34
N LEU A 126 12.83 -1.67 0.43
CA LEU A 126 11.37 -1.61 0.27
C LEU A 126 10.81 -0.23 0.62
N LEU A 127 11.33 0.41 1.67
CA LEU A 127 10.95 1.79 2.01
C LEU A 127 11.37 2.79 0.92
N LEU A 128 12.56 2.64 0.33
CA LEU A 128 12.98 3.45 -0.82
C LEU A 128 12.08 3.23 -2.04
N ALA A 129 11.64 1.99 -2.29
CA ALA A 129 10.67 1.69 -3.34
C ALA A 129 9.31 2.40 -3.09
N LEU A 130 8.83 2.44 -1.84
CA LEU A 130 7.63 3.18 -1.47
C LEU A 130 7.81 4.71 -1.61
N VAL A 131 8.97 5.25 -1.24
CA VAL A 131 9.28 6.67 -1.50
C VAL A 131 9.24 6.97 -3.00
N GLY A 132 9.79 6.07 -3.83
CA GLY A 132 9.68 6.15 -5.29
C GLY A 132 8.24 6.10 -5.79
N SER A 133 7.40 5.25 -5.19
CA SER A 133 5.96 5.18 -5.47
C SER A 133 5.29 6.51 -5.17
N VAL A 134 5.45 7.03 -3.94
CA VAL A 134 4.88 8.31 -3.51
C VAL A 134 5.32 9.44 -4.43
N ALA A 135 6.62 9.56 -4.71
CA ALA A 135 7.14 10.58 -5.60
C ALA A 135 6.51 10.49 -7.01
N GLY A 136 6.40 9.30 -7.58
CA GLY A 136 5.77 9.12 -8.89
C GLY A 136 4.26 9.36 -8.88
N ALA A 137 3.56 9.00 -7.81
CA ALA A 137 2.12 9.24 -7.65
C ALA A 137 1.81 10.74 -7.52
N LEU A 138 2.67 11.50 -6.83
CA LEU A 138 2.54 12.95 -6.69
C LEU A 138 2.90 13.71 -7.98
N ARG A 139 3.81 13.17 -8.81
CA ARG A 139 4.20 13.75 -10.11
C ARG A 139 3.20 13.45 -11.23
N THR A 140 2.32 12.47 -11.06
CA THR A 140 1.31 12.14 -12.07
C THR A 140 0.19 13.19 -12.05
N PRO A 141 -0.07 13.93 -13.14
CA PRO A 141 -1.12 14.94 -13.16
C PRO A 141 -2.49 14.34 -12.83
N ALA A 142 -3.26 15.02 -11.99
CA ALA A 142 -4.66 14.65 -11.78
C ALA A 142 -5.40 14.78 -13.12
N ARG A 143 -6.14 13.75 -13.54
CA ARG A 143 -7.10 13.93 -14.63
C ARG A 143 -8.07 15.02 -14.20
N ARG A 144 -8.17 16.10 -14.99
CA ARG A 144 -9.18 17.12 -14.76
C ARG A 144 -10.56 16.45 -14.75
N PRO A 145 -11.47 16.82 -13.85
CA PRO A 145 -12.87 16.47 -14.01
C PRO A 145 -13.28 16.88 -15.42
N VAL A 146 -13.91 15.95 -16.16
CA VAL A 146 -14.57 16.33 -17.42
C VAL A 146 -15.65 17.31 -16.98
N GLU A 147 -15.49 18.57 -17.36
CA GLU A 147 -16.51 19.58 -17.13
C GLU A 147 -17.79 19.07 -17.79
N PRO A 148 -18.92 18.98 -17.06
CA PRO A 148 -20.16 18.54 -17.67
C PRO A 148 -20.41 19.46 -18.86
N MET A 149 -20.60 18.87 -20.05
CA MET A 149 -20.95 19.65 -21.23
C MET A 149 -22.10 20.58 -20.85
N PRO A 150 -22.03 21.89 -21.11
CA PRO A 150 -23.13 22.78 -20.82
C PRO A 150 -24.35 22.22 -21.54
N HIS A 151 -25.33 21.75 -20.75
CA HIS A 151 -26.63 21.40 -21.26
C HIS A 151 -27.08 22.56 -22.14
N ALA A 152 -27.38 22.27 -23.40
CA ALA A 152 -27.93 23.22 -24.36
C ALA A 152 -29.17 23.86 -23.75
N ALA A 153 -28.98 25.02 -23.12
CA ALA A 153 -30.05 25.84 -22.62
C ALA A 153 -30.64 26.57 -23.82
N HIS A 154 -31.97 26.50 -23.92
CA HIS A 154 -32.86 27.32 -24.74
C HIS A 154 -32.97 26.97 -26.23
N CYS A 155 -33.96 26.13 -26.53
CA CYS A 155 -34.83 26.36 -27.68
C CYS A 155 -36.28 26.46 -27.18
N ALA A 156 -36.62 27.61 -26.58
CA ALA A 156 -37.99 27.99 -26.30
C ALA A 156 -38.48 28.83 -27.49
N CYS A 157 -39.10 28.18 -28.48
CA CYS A 157 -39.87 28.89 -29.50
C CYS A 157 -41.12 29.49 -28.84
N SER A 158 -41.09 30.81 -28.65
CA SER A 158 -42.24 31.65 -28.33
C SER A 158 -43.32 31.54 -29.41
N VAL A 159 -44.52 31.09 -29.03
CA VAL A 159 -45.73 31.19 -29.85
C VAL A 159 -46.27 32.63 -29.76
N PRO A 160 -46.45 33.36 -30.88
CA PRO A 160 -47.10 34.66 -30.85
C PRO A 160 -48.61 34.49 -30.65
N GLY A 161 -49.16 35.16 -29.64
CA GLY A 161 -50.60 35.27 -29.46
C GLY A 161 -51.22 36.16 -30.54
N THR A 162 -52.29 35.69 -31.17
CA THR A 162 -53.24 36.52 -31.90
C THR A 162 -54.59 36.48 -31.20
N ARG A 163 -54.92 37.59 -30.54
CA ARG A 163 -56.26 37.96 -30.08
C ARG A 163 -57.20 38.16 -31.28
N GLY A 164 -58.42 37.63 -31.13
CA GLY A 164 -59.66 38.35 -31.45
C GLY A 164 -60.13 38.40 -32.91
N ARG A 165 -61.23 37.68 -33.19
CA ARG A 165 -62.34 38.23 -33.98
C ARG A 165 -63.63 37.44 -33.72
N THR A 166 -64.50 37.98 -32.88
CA THR A 166 -65.94 37.71 -32.86
C THR A 166 -66.61 38.92 -33.51
N THR A 167 -67.37 38.70 -34.59
CA THR A 167 -68.55 39.47 -35.02
C THR A 167 -69.16 38.92 -36.32
N LEU A 168 -70.42 38.52 -36.20
CA LEU A 168 -71.60 38.72 -37.07
C LEU A 168 -71.75 38.16 -38.50
N SER A 169 -73.01 37.76 -38.74
CA SER A 169 -73.81 37.62 -39.98
C SER A 169 -73.67 36.28 -40.72
N ASP A 170 -74.72 35.52 -41.03
CA ASP A 170 -76.20 35.63 -40.93
C ASP A 170 -76.80 34.21 -40.76
#